data_AF-A0A167IKS1-F1
#
_entry.id   AF-A0A167IKS1-F1
#
_cell.length_a   1.000
_cell.length_b   1.000
_cell.length_c   1.000
_cell.angle_alpha   90.00
_cell.angle_beta   90.00
_cell.angle_gamma   90.00
#
_symmetry.space_group_name_H-M   'P 1'
#
loop_
_entity.id
_entity.type
_entity.pdbx_description
1 polymer ?
#
loop_
_entity_poly.entity_id
_entity_poly.type
_entity_poly.pdbx_seq_one_letter_code
_entity_poly.pdbx_strand_id
1 'polypeptide(L)'
;MTNTTTTPASTQSAFDRAIADYGHARAALDALPVETTSSEVEQIAMDAVYTAERRLLRQSPQNVSDVRAMAEIVWADPDSIPCEDSIAAVLNGLRKLDGKPSRTFSATAWLVQFERLGGGWTDVEGEVSLLTPVPTNDGLKSLLWQLDTTGGREQVKAAIRSKSDAVSAVVAPTDWDTLCRNYERAKSAVDAHHAIGNPHPFGSAECNLQEATMETLATAQGDAFTALMLFPAPNAAALAYKLATQLTFLGGDQWHESSAIAKQLAADAASLLPKVA
;
A
#
# COMPACT_ATOMS: atom_id res chain seq x y z
N MET A 1 -13.84 -0.72 -66.31
CA MET A 1 -14.35 -0.76 -64.92
C MET A 1 -13.19 -0.43 -64.00
N THR A 2 -13.11 0.80 -63.53
CA THR A 2 -12.06 1.30 -62.63
C THR A 2 -12.49 1.02 -61.19
N ASN A 3 -11.79 0.10 -60.52
CA ASN A 3 -11.97 -0.14 -59.09
C ASN A 3 -11.29 0.97 -58.30
N THR A 4 -12.10 1.87 -57.75
CA THR A 4 -11.66 2.85 -56.76
C THR A 4 -11.55 2.14 -55.41
N THR A 5 -10.33 1.77 -55.01
CA THR A 5 -10.05 1.30 -53.65
C THR A 5 -10.10 2.49 -52.71
N THR A 6 -11.24 2.68 -52.04
CA THR A 6 -11.37 3.64 -50.95
C THR A 6 -10.61 3.12 -49.74
N THR A 7 -9.43 3.66 -49.48
CA THR A 7 -8.70 3.47 -48.22
C THR A 7 -9.54 4.08 -47.09
N PRO A 8 -9.88 3.34 -46.03
CA PRO A 8 -10.60 3.92 -44.89
C PRO A 8 -9.69 4.93 -44.19
N ALA A 9 -10.16 6.18 -44.06
CA ALA A 9 -9.47 7.21 -43.29
C ALA A 9 -9.35 6.73 -41.83
N SER A 10 -8.12 6.54 -41.34
CA SER A 10 -7.89 6.19 -39.95
C SER A 10 -8.42 7.31 -39.07
N THR A 11 -9.41 7.01 -38.23
CA THR A 11 -9.91 7.95 -37.22
C THR A 11 -8.77 8.22 -36.24
N GLN A 12 -8.28 9.47 -36.22
CA GLN A 12 -7.23 9.92 -35.30
C GLN A 12 -7.61 9.56 -33.85
N SER A 13 -6.68 9.00 -33.07
CA SER A 13 -6.99 8.58 -31.70
C SER A 13 -7.17 9.79 -30.78
N ALA A 14 -7.72 9.58 -29.58
CA ALA A 14 -7.80 10.63 -28.57
C ALA A 14 -6.41 11.09 -28.10
N PHE A 15 -5.44 10.17 -28.06
CA PHE A 15 -4.05 10.47 -27.76
C PHE A 15 -3.43 11.35 -28.84
N ASP A 16 -3.60 10.98 -30.11
CA ASP A 16 -3.07 11.73 -31.27
C ASP A 16 -3.59 13.17 -31.33
N ARG A 17 -4.86 13.40 -30.95
CA ARG A 17 -5.41 14.75 -30.84
C ARG A 17 -4.78 15.52 -29.69
N ALA A 18 -4.66 14.89 -28.51
CA ALA A 18 -4.12 15.56 -27.33
C ALA A 18 -2.64 15.92 -27.48
N ILE A 19 -1.83 15.07 -28.15
CA ILE A 19 -0.42 15.38 -28.41
C ILE A 19 -0.27 16.48 -29.48
N ALA A 20 -1.17 16.53 -30.47
CA ALA A 20 -1.22 17.64 -31.42
C ALA A 20 -1.59 18.96 -30.73
N ASP A 21 -2.59 18.96 -29.84
CA ASP A 21 -2.97 20.12 -29.03
C ASP A 21 -1.77 20.62 -28.19
N TYR A 22 -1.04 19.71 -27.55
CA TYR A 22 0.17 20.05 -26.79
C TYR A 22 1.26 20.66 -27.68
N GLY A 23 1.54 20.04 -28.83
CA GLY A 23 2.52 20.56 -29.79
C GLY A 23 2.16 21.96 -30.31
N HIS A 24 0.87 22.21 -30.57
CA HIS A 24 0.38 23.53 -30.96
C HIS A 24 0.54 24.58 -29.86
N ALA A 25 0.18 24.25 -28.61
CA ALA A 25 0.36 25.15 -27.48
C ALA A 25 1.84 25.47 -27.25
N ARG A 26 2.71 24.47 -27.35
CA ARG A 26 4.15 24.65 -27.16
C ARG A 26 4.77 25.52 -28.25
N ALA A 27 4.43 25.26 -29.51
CA ALA A 27 4.89 26.09 -30.63
C ALA A 27 4.40 27.55 -30.50
N ALA A 28 3.20 27.76 -29.98
CA ALA A 28 2.68 29.11 -29.73
C ALA A 28 3.46 29.84 -28.63
N LEU A 29 3.83 29.15 -27.55
CA LEU A 29 4.69 29.69 -26.48
C LEU A 29 6.09 30.00 -27.00
N ASP A 30 6.73 29.07 -27.72
CA ASP A 30 8.09 29.23 -28.24
C ASP A 30 8.19 30.33 -29.32
N ALA A 31 7.06 30.67 -29.98
CA ALA A 31 6.98 31.75 -30.95
C ALA A 31 6.83 33.16 -30.34
N LEU A 32 6.64 33.28 -29.03
CA LEU A 32 6.52 34.58 -28.36
C LEU A 32 7.87 35.33 -28.38
N PRO A 33 7.93 36.57 -28.89
CA PRO A 33 9.17 37.32 -28.88
C PRO A 33 9.51 37.77 -27.45
N VAL A 34 10.63 37.28 -26.90
CA VAL A 34 11.07 37.52 -25.52
C VAL A 34 11.14 39.00 -25.16
N GLU A 35 11.51 39.85 -26.12
CA GLU A 35 11.76 41.27 -25.90
C GLU A 35 10.50 42.13 -25.86
N THR A 36 9.39 41.65 -26.45
CA THR A 36 8.16 42.45 -26.62
C THR A 36 6.92 41.82 -25.99
N THR A 37 7.04 40.61 -25.47
CA THR A 37 5.93 39.88 -24.87
C THR A 37 5.71 40.38 -23.44
N SER A 38 4.46 40.72 -23.11
CA SER A 38 4.12 41.06 -21.73
C SER A 38 4.05 39.79 -20.89
N SER A 39 4.35 39.90 -19.60
CA SER A 39 4.24 38.79 -18.65
C SER A 39 2.84 38.15 -18.64
N GLU A 40 1.78 38.94 -18.89
CA GLU A 40 0.41 38.42 -18.99
C GLU A 40 0.21 37.49 -20.21
N VAL A 41 0.76 37.85 -21.38
CA VAL A 41 0.66 37.03 -22.60
C VAL A 41 1.48 35.76 -22.45
N GLU A 42 2.67 35.85 -21.85
CA GLU A 42 3.50 34.69 -21.53
C GLU A 42 2.78 33.73 -20.57
N GLN A 43 2.17 34.25 -19.50
CA GLN A 43 1.40 33.44 -18.55
C GLN A 43 0.23 32.71 -19.21
N ILE A 44 -0.53 33.39 -20.09
CA ILE A 44 -1.64 32.76 -20.83
C ILE A 44 -1.13 31.61 -21.72
N ALA A 45 0.01 31.79 -22.38
CA ALA A 45 0.59 30.75 -23.21
C ALA A 45 1.13 29.57 -22.37
N MET A 46 1.75 29.84 -21.23
CA MET A 46 2.16 28.81 -20.26
C MET A 46 0.96 28.01 -19.72
N ASP A 47 -0.14 28.69 -19.36
CA ASP A 47 -1.37 28.06 -18.88
C ASP A 47 -2.01 27.16 -19.96
N ALA A 48 -1.92 27.58 -21.24
CA ALA A 48 -2.38 26.78 -22.38
C ALA A 48 -1.55 25.50 -22.55
N VAL A 49 -0.21 25.60 -22.44
CA VAL A 49 0.69 24.42 -22.46
C VAL A 49 0.36 23.48 -21.31
N TYR A 50 0.25 24.02 -20.09
CA TYR A 50 -0.07 23.24 -18.89
C TYR A 50 -1.43 22.52 -19.02
N THR A 51 -2.44 23.20 -19.56
CA THR A 51 -3.77 22.60 -19.80
C THR A 51 -3.72 21.48 -20.83
N ALA A 52 -2.98 21.67 -21.93
CA ALA A 52 -2.80 20.66 -22.96
C ALA A 52 -2.03 19.44 -22.44
N GLU A 53 -0.98 19.66 -21.66
CA GLU A 53 -0.21 18.61 -20.99
C GLU A 53 -1.10 17.77 -20.07
N ARG A 54 -1.85 18.39 -19.15
CA ARG A 54 -2.75 17.64 -18.26
C ARG A 54 -3.82 16.86 -19.02
N ARG A 55 -4.29 17.38 -20.17
CA ARG A 55 -5.23 16.65 -21.03
C ARG A 55 -4.59 15.43 -21.67
N LEU A 56 -3.36 15.56 -22.16
CA LEU A 56 -2.58 14.48 -22.74
C LEU A 56 -2.30 13.38 -21.71
N LEU A 57 -1.87 13.75 -20.51
CA LEU A 57 -1.52 12.80 -19.44
C LEU A 57 -2.72 12.01 -18.91
N ARG A 58 -3.95 12.46 -19.17
CA ARG A 58 -5.18 11.71 -18.88
C ARG A 58 -5.57 10.71 -19.97
N GLN A 59 -4.94 10.76 -21.15
CA GLN A 59 -5.23 9.83 -22.23
C GLN A 59 -4.60 8.47 -21.95
N SER A 60 -5.20 7.42 -22.53
CA SER A 60 -4.62 6.08 -22.48
C SER A 60 -3.68 5.89 -23.67
N PRO A 61 -2.37 5.70 -23.44
CA PRO A 61 -1.44 5.41 -24.53
C PRO A 61 -1.79 4.07 -25.18
N GLN A 62 -1.62 3.99 -26.50
CA GLN A 62 -1.92 2.80 -27.30
C GLN A 62 -0.66 1.96 -27.57
N ASN A 63 0.51 2.57 -27.47
CA ASN A 63 1.79 1.92 -27.76
C ASN A 63 2.95 2.55 -26.95
N VAL A 64 4.14 1.95 -27.04
CA VAL A 64 5.33 2.41 -26.30
C VAL A 64 5.78 3.81 -26.74
N SER A 65 5.55 4.19 -28.01
CA SER A 65 5.88 5.53 -28.50
C SER A 65 5.03 6.59 -27.81
N ASP A 66 3.75 6.32 -27.57
CA ASP A 66 2.86 7.24 -26.84
C ASP A 66 3.35 7.46 -25.41
N VAL A 67 3.73 6.38 -24.72
CA VAL A 67 4.29 6.47 -23.37
C VAL A 67 5.61 7.23 -23.35
N ARG A 68 6.47 7.00 -24.35
CA ARG A 68 7.71 7.75 -24.51
C ARG A 68 7.45 9.23 -24.68
N ALA A 69 6.48 9.62 -25.51
CA ALA A 69 6.10 11.02 -25.67
C ALA A 69 5.59 11.63 -24.35
N MET A 70 4.80 10.89 -23.57
CA MET A 70 4.41 11.34 -22.22
C MET A 70 5.65 11.56 -21.34
N ALA A 71 6.62 10.65 -21.35
CA ALA A 71 7.83 10.79 -20.55
C ALA A 71 8.70 11.98 -21.00
N GLU A 72 8.88 12.19 -22.31
CA GLU A 72 9.64 13.34 -22.83
C GLU A 72 9.03 14.68 -22.41
N ILE A 73 7.70 14.76 -22.28
CA ILE A 73 6.99 15.95 -21.79
C ILE A 73 7.16 16.10 -20.27
N VAL A 74 6.96 15.02 -19.52
CA VAL A 74 7.02 15.03 -18.05
C VAL A 74 8.43 15.35 -17.54
N TRP A 75 9.48 14.89 -18.23
CA TRP A 75 10.88 15.13 -17.90
C TRP A 75 11.57 16.08 -18.89
N ALA A 76 10.83 17.05 -19.44
CA ALA A 76 11.37 18.02 -20.39
C ALA A 76 12.44 18.94 -19.78
N ASP A 77 12.33 19.23 -18.48
CA ASP A 77 13.31 20.01 -17.71
C ASP A 77 14.13 19.06 -16.80
N PRO A 78 15.44 18.89 -17.04
CA PRO A 78 16.28 18.00 -16.25
C PRO A 78 16.48 18.47 -14.80
N ASP A 79 16.25 19.75 -14.50
CA ASP A 79 16.43 20.32 -13.16
C ASP A 79 15.13 20.32 -12.34
N SER A 80 14.01 19.91 -12.95
CA SER A 80 12.69 19.85 -12.31
C SER A 80 12.30 18.43 -11.90
N ILE A 81 11.71 18.30 -10.71
CA ILE A 81 11.09 17.05 -10.25
C ILE A 81 9.61 17.09 -10.67
N PRO A 82 9.15 16.17 -11.54
CA PRO A 82 7.75 16.18 -11.95
C PRO A 82 6.82 15.87 -10.80
N CYS A 83 5.59 16.38 -10.86
CA CYS A 83 4.60 16.11 -9.83
C CYS A 83 4.11 14.64 -9.86
N GLU A 84 3.56 14.19 -8.73
CA GLU A 84 3.10 12.82 -8.52
C GLU A 84 2.07 12.35 -9.57
N ASP A 85 1.16 13.24 -9.98
CA ASP A 85 0.15 12.96 -11.01
C ASP A 85 0.78 12.63 -12.37
N SER A 86 1.81 13.37 -12.76
CA SER A 86 2.48 13.22 -14.05
C SER A 86 3.32 11.93 -14.09
N ILE A 87 4.03 11.63 -13.01
CA ILE A 87 4.76 10.36 -12.86
C ILE A 87 3.76 9.19 -12.90
N ALA A 88 2.64 9.30 -12.18
CA ALA A 88 1.61 8.27 -12.16
C ALA A 88 0.99 8.03 -13.53
N ALA A 89 0.80 9.07 -14.36
CA ALA A 89 0.28 8.94 -15.71
C ALA A 89 1.19 8.07 -16.60
N VAL A 90 2.52 8.28 -16.54
CA VAL A 90 3.50 7.52 -17.32
C VAL A 90 3.56 6.06 -16.87
N LEU A 91 3.64 5.82 -15.55
CA LEU A 91 3.67 4.45 -14.99
C LEU A 91 2.39 3.68 -15.30
N ASN A 92 1.23 4.33 -15.18
CA ASN A 92 -0.04 3.73 -15.57
C ASN A 92 -0.13 3.47 -17.08
N GLY A 93 0.47 4.34 -17.89
CA GLY A 93 0.61 4.15 -19.33
C GLY A 93 1.35 2.85 -19.65
N LEU A 94 2.53 2.65 -19.06
CA LEU A 94 3.32 1.41 -19.21
C LEU A 94 2.51 0.17 -18.81
N ARG A 95 1.86 0.23 -17.63
CA ARG A 95 1.04 -0.86 -17.10
C ARG A 95 -0.13 -1.23 -18.02
N LYS A 96 -0.76 -0.25 -18.66
CA LYS A 96 -1.89 -0.52 -19.58
C LYS A 96 -1.43 -1.27 -20.82
N LEU A 97 -0.18 -1.08 -21.26
CA LEU A 97 0.35 -1.74 -22.45
C LEU A 97 0.72 -3.21 -22.18
N ASP A 98 1.31 -3.51 -21.03
CA ASP A 98 1.72 -4.88 -20.71
C ASP A 98 0.65 -5.69 -19.96
N GLY A 99 -0.36 -5.01 -19.40
CA GLY A 99 -1.46 -5.59 -18.64
C GLY A 99 -1.03 -6.25 -17.34
N LYS A 100 0.21 -6.02 -16.88
CA LYS A 100 0.82 -6.74 -15.76
C LYS A 100 1.05 -5.80 -14.58
N PRO A 101 0.86 -6.30 -13.35
CA PRO A 101 1.29 -5.57 -12.16
C PRO A 101 2.82 -5.46 -12.11
N SER A 102 3.31 -4.49 -11.36
CA SER A 102 4.74 -4.31 -11.12
C SER A 102 5.38 -5.57 -10.51
N ARG A 103 6.58 -5.92 -11.00
CA ARG A 103 7.36 -7.06 -10.48
C ARG A 103 8.02 -6.78 -9.13
N THR A 104 8.14 -5.51 -8.76
CA THR A 104 8.77 -5.08 -7.50
C THR A 104 7.74 -4.79 -6.41
N PHE A 105 6.45 -4.81 -6.76
CA PHE A 105 5.39 -4.60 -5.79
C PHE A 105 5.14 -5.86 -4.96
N SER A 106 5.15 -5.72 -3.63
CA SER A 106 4.82 -6.79 -2.69
C SER A 106 3.51 -6.45 -1.99
N ALA A 107 2.43 -7.15 -2.36
CA ALA A 107 1.11 -6.93 -1.79
C ALA A 107 1.07 -7.20 -0.27
N THR A 108 1.78 -8.22 0.20
CA THR A 108 1.83 -8.58 1.62
C THR A 108 2.55 -7.50 2.43
N ALA A 109 3.74 -7.05 1.98
CA ALA A 109 4.47 -5.99 2.65
C ALA A 109 3.69 -4.65 2.61
N TRP A 110 3.04 -4.36 1.49
CA TRP A 110 2.17 -3.19 1.35
C TRP A 110 1.01 -3.23 2.35
N LEU A 111 0.34 -4.39 2.50
CA LEU A 111 -0.80 -4.55 3.40
C LEU A 111 -0.38 -4.35 4.87
N VAL A 112 0.74 -4.95 5.29
CA VAL A 112 1.30 -4.74 6.64
C VAL A 112 1.59 -3.26 6.88
N GLN A 113 2.19 -2.58 5.91
CA GLN A 113 2.50 -1.16 6.01
C GLN A 113 1.24 -0.28 6.06
N PHE A 114 0.23 -0.64 5.28
CA PHE A 114 -1.06 0.04 5.24
C PHE A 114 -1.78 -0.05 6.57
N GLU A 115 -1.84 -1.25 7.17
CA GLU A 115 -2.40 -1.48 8.50
C GLU A 115 -1.63 -0.73 9.60
N ARG A 116 -0.29 -0.76 9.53
CA ARG A 116 0.58 -0.03 10.47
C ARG A 116 0.33 1.48 10.49
N LEU A 117 -0.03 2.06 9.34
CA LEU A 117 -0.34 3.49 9.21
C LEU A 117 -1.79 3.83 9.54
N GLY A 118 -2.57 2.88 10.07
CA GLY A 118 -3.95 3.04 10.49
C GLY A 118 -4.98 2.78 9.39
N GLY A 119 -4.55 2.26 8.23
CA GLY A 119 -5.45 1.75 7.21
C GLY A 119 -6.16 0.48 7.68
N GLY A 120 -7.43 0.33 7.33
CA GLY A 120 -8.21 -0.88 7.58
C GLY A 120 -8.77 -1.43 6.29
N TRP A 121 -9.40 -2.58 6.33
CA TRP A 121 -10.10 -3.11 5.16
C TRP A 121 -11.30 -3.94 5.60
N THR A 122 -12.21 -4.16 4.67
CA THR A 122 -13.37 -5.04 4.83
C THR A 122 -13.41 -6.00 3.66
N ASP A 123 -13.73 -7.26 3.93
CA ASP A 123 -14.07 -8.25 2.90
C ASP A 123 -15.52 -8.67 3.14
N VAL A 124 -16.44 -8.13 2.33
CA VAL A 124 -17.88 -8.41 2.43
C VAL A 124 -18.30 -9.08 1.14
N GLU A 125 -18.73 -10.33 1.23
CA GLU A 125 -19.19 -11.14 0.08
C GLU A 125 -18.13 -11.24 -1.05
N GLY A 126 -16.85 -11.22 -0.69
CA GLY A 126 -15.74 -11.28 -1.62
C GLY A 126 -15.34 -9.93 -2.20
N GLU A 127 -16.04 -8.84 -1.89
CA GLU A 127 -15.65 -7.49 -2.25
C GLU A 127 -14.78 -6.86 -1.17
N VAL A 128 -13.50 -6.68 -1.52
CA VAL A 128 -12.50 -6.08 -0.65
C VAL A 128 -12.49 -4.56 -0.83
N SER A 129 -12.79 -3.86 0.25
CA SER A 129 -12.71 -2.40 0.33
C SER A 129 -11.62 -1.96 1.29
N LEU A 130 -10.81 -0.99 0.87
CA LEU A 130 -9.80 -0.36 1.71
C LEU A 130 -10.42 0.83 2.45
N LEU A 131 -10.15 0.92 3.74
CA LEU A 131 -10.60 1.98 4.64
C LEU A 131 -9.40 2.82 5.06
N THR A 132 -9.51 4.14 4.92
CA THR A 132 -8.49 5.07 5.39
C THR A 132 -9.06 6.00 6.46
N PRO A 133 -8.29 6.30 7.53
CA PRO A 133 -8.68 7.28 8.52
C PRO A 133 -8.80 8.67 7.88
N VAL A 134 -9.68 9.49 8.47
CA VAL A 134 -9.87 10.89 8.10
C VAL A 134 -9.45 11.74 9.31
N PRO A 135 -8.43 12.63 9.19
CA PRO A 135 -7.66 12.91 7.98
C PRO A 135 -6.69 11.78 7.61
N THR A 136 -6.48 11.58 6.30
CA THR A 136 -5.52 10.59 5.79
C THR A 136 -4.11 11.15 5.90
N ASN A 137 -3.23 10.45 6.62
CA ASN A 137 -1.83 10.85 6.77
C ASN A 137 -1.06 10.68 5.45
N ASP A 138 0.07 11.37 5.31
CA ASP A 138 0.83 11.38 4.05
C ASP A 138 1.42 10.01 3.72
N GLY A 139 1.76 9.19 4.72
CA GLY A 139 2.22 7.82 4.50
C GLY A 139 1.16 6.95 3.80
N LEU A 140 -0.11 7.07 4.20
CA LEU A 140 -1.22 6.38 3.56
C LEU A 140 -1.49 6.92 2.15
N LYS A 141 -1.36 8.24 1.94
CA LYS A 141 -1.46 8.81 0.58
C LYS A 141 -0.39 8.22 -0.34
N SER A 142 0.85 8.13 0.13
CA SER A 142 1.96 7.53 -0.62
C SER A 142 1.73 6.06 -0.94
N LEU A 143 1.17 5.29 0.01
CA LEU A 143 0.82 3.89 -0.24
C LEU A 143 -0.31 3.74 -1.27
N LEU A 144 -1.34 4.58 -1.21
CA LEU A 144 -2.42 4.56 -2.19
C LEU A 144 -1.92 4.96 -3.58
N TRP A 145 -1.06 5.97 -3.66
CA TRP A 145 -0.39 6.36 -4.90
C TRP A 145 0.46 5.21 -5.46
N GLN A 146 1.22 4.51 -4.60
CA GLN A 146 1.99 3.34 -5.00
C GLN A 146 1.07 2.21 -5.51
N LEU A 147 -0.06 1.97 -4.83
CA LEU A 147 -1.01 0.94 -5.23
C LEU A 147 -1.59 1.20 -6.63
N ASP A 148 -1.94 2.45 -6.90
CA ASP A 148 -2.53 2.86 -8.16
C ASP A 148 -1.52 2.83 -9.32
N THR A 149 -0.25 3.18 -9.06
CA THR A 149 0.82 3.19 -10.08
C THR A 149 1.41 1.80 -10.37
N THR A 150 1.43 0.92 -9.39
CA THR A 150 2.00 -0.44 -9.55
C THR A 150 1.01 -1.46 -10.10
N GLY A 151 -0.29 -1.13 -10.13
CA GLY A 151 -1.33 -2.11 -10.49
C GLY A 151 -1.52 -3.21 -9.44
N GLY A 152 -1.05 -2.99 -8.22
CA GLY A 152 -1.05 -3.99 -7.15
C GLY A 152 -2.41 -4.30 -6.54
N ARG A 153 -3.48 -3.60 -6.95
CA ARG A 153 -4.80 -3.65 -6.30
C ARG A 153 -5.36 -5.07 -6.19
N GLU A 154 -5.35 -5.84 -7.27
CA GLU A 154 -5.86 -7.22 -7.24
C GLU A 154 -4.97 -8.17 -6.42
N GLN A 155 -3.66 -7.92 -6.39
CA GLN A 155 -2.75 -8.68 -5.53
C GLN A 155 -2.98 -8.36 -4.05
N VAL A 156 -3.27 -7.11 -3.70
CA VAL A 156 -3.65 -6.72 -2.33
C VAL A 156 -4.99 -7.35 -1.94
N LYS A 157 -5.99 -7.35 -2.82
CA LYS A 157 -7.26 -8.06 -2.56
C LYS A 157 -7.03 -9.56 -2.32
N ALA A 158 -6.19 -10.20 -3.14
CA ALA A 158 -5.83 -11.60 -2.97
C ALA A 158 -5.07 -11.83 -1.64
N ALA A 159 -4.16 -10.94 -1.26
CA ALA A 159 -3.45 -11.01 0.02
C ALA A 159 -4.40 -10.86 1.22
N ILE A 160 -5.37 -9.94 1.13
CA ILE A 160 -6.42 -9.76 2.13
C ILE A 160 -7.28 -11.03 2.26
N ARG A 161 -7.74 -11.60 1.15
CA ARG A 161 -8.51 -12.85 1.16
C ARG A 161 -7.68 -14.00 1.75
N SER A 162 -6.43 -14.15 1.33
CA SER A 162 -5.52 -15.15 1.90
C SER A 162 -5.28 -14.95 3.39
N LYS A 163 -5.25 -13.70 3.87
CA LYS A 163 -5.15 -13.37 5.29
C LYS A 163 -6.45 -13.70 6.03
N SER A 164 -7.61 -13.40 5.46
CA SER A 164 -8.93 -13.76 5.99
C SER A 164 -9.13 -15.28 6.05
N ASP A 165 -8.72 -15.99 4.99
CA ASP A 165 -8.73 -17.44 4.92
C ASP A 165 -7.73 -18.03 5.90
N ALA A 166 -6.54 -17.45 6.10
CA ALA A 166 -5.61 -17.89 7.13
C ALA A 166 -6.16 -17.66 8.55
N VAL A 167 -6.80 -16.52 8.81
CA VAL A 167 -7.52 -16.26 10.07
C VAL A 167 -8.67 -17.26 10.27
N SER A 168 -9.31 -17.71 9.18
CA SER A 168 -10.39 -18.72 9.21
C SER A 168 -9.88 -20.18 9.20
N ALA A 169 -8.68 -20.43 8.69
CA ALA A 169 -8.05 -21.75 8.51
C ALA A 169 -7.00 -22.07 9.58
N VAL A 170 -6.62 -21.09 10.40
CA VAL A 170 -6.24 -21.40 11.78
C VAL A 170 -7.49 -22.01 12.40
N VAL A 171 -7.54 -23.35 12.39
CA VAL A 171 -8.31 -24.09 13.39
C VAL A 171 -7.87 -23.48 14.71
N ALA A 172 -8.72 -22.60 15.25
CA ALA A 172 -8.51 -22.00 16.55
C ALA A 172 -8.15 -23.16 17.48
N PRO A 173 -6.99 -23.12 18.16
CA PRO A 173 -6.74 -24.08 19.21
C PRO A 173 -7.93 -24.04 20.14
N THR A 174 -8.65 -25.16 20.22
CA THR A 174 -10.02 -25.19 20.75
C THR A 174 -10.04 -25.16 22.28
N ASP A 175 -8.87 -25.05 22.90
CA ASP A 175 -8.70 -24.90 24.34
C ASP A 175 -7.63 -23.88 24.73
N TRP A 176 -7.86 -23.30 25.90
CA TRP A 176 -7.01 -22.32 26.57
C TRP A 176 -5.56 -22.80 26.74
N ASP A 177 -5.36 -24.08 27.04
CA ASP A 177 -4.02 -24.65 27.29
C ASP A 177 -3.14 -24.62 26.05
N THR A 178 -3.72 -24.83 24.87
CA THR A 178 -2.97 -24.76 23.62
C THR A 178 -2.56 -23.33 23.28
N LEU A 179 -3.42 -22.35 23.56
CA LEU A 179 -3.08 -20.93 23.41
C LEU A 179 -1.93 -20.53 24.32
N CYS A 180 -1.95 -20.92 25.59
CA CYS A 180 -0.85 -20.69 26.53
C CYS A 180 0.45 -21.32 26.02
N ARG A 181 0.44 -22.60 25.61
CA ARG A 181 1.64 -23.27 25.09
C ARG A 181 2.20 -22.60 23.84
N ASN A 182 1.33 -22.14 22.94
CA ASN A 182 1.75 -21.47 21.72
C ASN A 182 2.43 -20.13 22.02
N TYR A 183 1.84 -19.33 22.92
CA TYR A 183 2.43 -18.08 23.37
C TYR A 183 3.79 -18.30 24.04
N GLU A 184 3.88 -19.22 25.01
CA GLU A 184 5.13 -19.51 25.72
C GLU A 184 6.23 -20.02 24.78
N ARG A 185 5.88 -20.85 23.79
CA ARG A 185 6.83 -21.32 22.77
C ARG A 185 7.36 -20.16 21.92
N ALA A 186 6.47 -19.30 21.42
CA ALA A 186 6.85 -18.19 20.57
C ALA A 186 7.69 -17.15 21.34
N LYS A 187 7.28 -16.84 22.58
CA LYS A 187 8.06 -16.01 23.51
C LYS A 187 9.46 -16.60 23.76
N SER A 188 9.54 -17.89 24.05
CA SER A 188 10.83 -18.57 24.28
C SER A 188 11.73 -18.52 23.04
N ALA A 189 11.17 -18.60 21.84
CA ALA A 189 11.93 -18.51 20.60
C ALA A 189 12.50 -17.11 20.38
N VAL A 190 11.71 -16.07 20.65
CA VAL A 190 12.17 -14.66 20.63
C VAL A 190 13.27 -14.45 21.67
N ASP A 191 13.06 -14.87 22.92
CA ASP A 191 14.04 -14.73 24.00
C ASP A 191 15.36 -15.46 23.65
N ALA A 192 15.26 -16.68 23.10
CA ALA A 192 16.43 -17.45 22.68
C ALA A 192 17.20 -16.76 21.54
N HIS A 193 16.49 -16.20 20.54
CA HIS A 193 17.13 -15.46 19.46
C HIS A 193 17.77 -14.16 19.95
N HIS A 194 17.09 -13.43 20.84
CA HIS A 194 17.60 -12.20 21.43
C HIS A 194 18.86 -12.45 22.28
N ALA A 195 18.92 -13.58 23.00
CA ALA A 195 20.07 -13.96 23.82
C ALA A 195 21.34 -14.24 23.00
N ILE A 196 21.20 -14.62 21.72
CA ILE A 196 22.35 -14.81 20.83
C ILE A 196 23.00 -13.45 20.50
N GLY A 197 22.20 -12.38 20.44
CA GLY A 197 22.63 -11.06 19.96
C GLY A 197 22.99 -11.07 18.47
N ASN A 198 23.24 -9.91 17.88
CA ASN A 198 23.74 -9.82 16.50
C ASN A 198 25.25 -9.58 16.50
N PRO A 199 26.08 -10.60 16.21
CA PRO A 199 27.53 -10.45 16.16
C PRO A 199 28.02 -9.91 14.80
N HIS A 200 27.13 -9.75 13.82
CA HIS A 200 27.49 -9.41 12.45
C HIS A 200 27.54 -7.89 12.25
N PRO A 201 28.44 -7.40 11.37
CA PRO A 201 28.49 -5.98 11.02
C PRO A 201 27.16 -5.50 10.43
N PHE A 202 26.75 -4.30 10.82
CA PHE A 202 25.56 -3.66 10.28
C PHE A 202 25.60 -3.58 8.75
N GLY A 203 24.50 -3.97 8.09
CA GLY A 203 24.38 -3.99 6.63
C GLY A 203 25.02 -5.20 5.92
N SER A 204 25.61 -6.15 6.66
CA SER A 204 26.03 -7.44 6.09
C SER A 204 24.83 -8.32 5.72
N ALA A 205 25.04 -9.29 4.83
CA ALA A 205 23.99 -10.24 4.47
C ALA A 205 23.52 -11.06 5.68
N GLU A 206 24.44 -11.41 6.57
CA GLU A 206 24.18 -12.12 7.81
C GLU A 206 23.38 -11.27 8.80
N CYS A 207 23.68 -9.97 8.93
CA CYS A 207 22.90 -9.03 9.72
C CYS A 207 21.45 -8.93 9.19
N ASN A 208 21.28 -8.79 7.88
CA ASN A 208 19.96 -8.70 7.26
C ASN A 208 19.15 -10.00 7.44
N LEU A 209 19.80 -11.16 7.33
CA LEU A 209 19.16 -12.46 7.57
C LEU A 209 18.73 -12.61 9.04
N GLN A 210 19.57 -12.13 9.95
CA GLN A 210 19.26 -12.14 11.37
C GLN A 210 18.08 -11.21 11.71
N GLU A 211 18.05 -10.00 11.16
CA GLU A 211 16.93 -9.07 11.30
C GLU A 211 15.63 -9.66 10.75
N ALA A 212 15.67 -10.27 9.56
CA ALA A 212 14.51 -10.95 8.97
C ALA A 212 14.02 -12.15 9.81
N THR A 213 14.95 -12.88 10.43
CA THR A 213 14.61 -13.97 11.36
C THR A 213 13.95 -13.43 12.62
N MET A 214 14.50 -12.37 13.21
CA MET A 214 13.92 -11.71 14.38
C MET A 214 12.53 -11.16 14.08
N GLU A 215 12.33 -10.54 12.91
CA GLU A 215 11.02 -10.05 12.45
C GLU A 215 10.01 -11.21 12.38
N THR A 216 10.39 -12.34 11.76
CA THR A 216 9.54 -13.54 11.68
C THR A 216 9.14 -14.07 13.07
N LEU A 217 10.10 -14.14 14.00
CA LEU A 217 9.85 -14.61 15.36
C LEU A 217 8.96 -13.63 16.15
N ALA A 218 9.20 -12.32 16.00
CA ALA A 218 8.39 -11.29 16.63
C ALA A 218 6.94 -11.30 16.11
N THR A 219 6.74 -11.49 14.80
CA THR A 219 5.41 -11.69 14.23
C THR A 219 4.72 -12.91 14.84
N ALA A 220 5.39 -14.06 14.89
CA ALA A 220 4.82 -15.28 15.46
C ALA A 220 4.46 -15.13 16.95
N GLN A 221 5.27 -14.43 17.74
CA GLN A 221 4.95 -14.12 19.13
C GLN A 221 3.75 -13.18 19.24
N GLY A 222 3.69 -12.15 18.39
CA GLY A 222 2.57 -11.21 18.32
C GLY A 222 1.25 -11.90 17.98
N ASP A 223 1.25 -12.78 16.99
CA ASP A 223 0.04 -13.53 16.60
C ASP A 223 -0.44 -14.46 17.71
N ALA A 224 0.49 -15.18 18.37
CA ALA A 224 0.16 -16.04 19.50
C ALA A 224 -0.37 -15.26 20.70
N PHE A 225 0.20 -14.07 20.95
CA PHE A 225 -0.27 -13.15 21.98
C PHE A 225 -1.69 -12.67 21.69
N THR A 226 -1.96 -12.18 20.47
CA THR A 226 -3.30 -11.71 20.08
C THR A 226 -4.33 -12.83 20.20
N ALA A 227 -4.01 -14.04 19.74
CA ALA A 227 -4.90 -15.19 19.86
C ALA A 227 -5.23 -15.54 21.33
N LEU A 228 -4.22 -15.54 22.21
CA LEU A 228 -4.40 -15.76 23.64
C LEU A 228 -5.29 -14.67 24.27
N MET A 229 -5.05 -13.40 23.92
CA MET A 229 -5.72 -12.26 24.55
C MET A 229 -7.17 -12.10 24.11
N LEU A 230 -7.49 -12.41 22.86
CA LEU A 230 -8.85 -12.33 22.32
C LEU A 230 -9.71 -13.56 22.66
N PHE A 231 -9.13 -14.68 23.04
CA PHE A 231 -9.89 -15.87 23.42
C PHE A 231 -10.56 -15.71 24.81
N PRO A 232 -11.88 -15.89 25.00
CA PRO A 232 -12.53 -15.69 26.29
C PRO A 232 -11.87 -16.45 27.44
N ALA A 233 -11.58 -15.77 28.54
CA ALA A 233 -10.93 -16.41 29.68
C ALA A 233 -11.89 -17.45 30.32
N PRO A 234 -11.50 -18.73 30.46
CA PRO A 234 -12.37 -19.75 31.02
C PRO A 234 -12.63 -19.60 32.54
N ASN A 235 -11.75 -18.89 33.26
CA ASN A 235 -11.85 -18.67 34.70
C ASN A 235 -10.98 -17.48 35.15
N ALA A 236 -11.10 -17.09 36.43
CA ALA A 236 -10.34 -15.98 36.99
C ALA A 236 -8.82 -16.16 36.93
N ALA A 237 -8.31 -17.40 37.00
CA ALA A 237 -6.88 -17.67 36.88
C ALA A 237 -6.36 -17.41 35.45
N ALA A 238 -7.16 -17.76 34.43
CA ALA A 238 -6.86 -17.43 33.05
C ALA A 238 -6.85 -15.91 32.79
N LEU A 239 -7.81 -15.18 33.36
CA LEU A 239 -7.82 -13.70 33.30
C LEU A 239 -6.57 -13.10 33.97
N ALA A 240 -6.18 -13.62 35.15
CA ALA A 240 -4.96 -13.17 35.82
C ALA A 240 -3.70 -13.45 34.98
N TYR A 241 -3.63 -14.61 34.32
CA TYR A 241 -2.55 -14.94 33.39
C TYR A 241 -2.50 -13.97 32.21
N LYS A 242 -3.64 -13.67 31.56
CA LYS A 242 -3.69 -12.65 30.49
C LYS A 242 -3.16 -11.30 30.94
N LEU A 243 -3.58 -10.82 32.11
CA LEU A 243 -3.15 -9.53 32.64
C LEU A 243 -1.63 -9.51 32.92
N ALA A 244 -1.08 -10.59 33.49
CA ALA A 244 0.36 -10.73 33.69
C ALA A 244 1.12 -10.77 32.35
N THR A 245 0.59 -11.48 31.37
CA THR A 245 1.14 -11.55 30.00
C THR A 245 1.11 -10.19 29.31
N GLN A 246 0.02 -9.43 29.41
CA GLN A 246 -0.07 -8.04 28.90
C GLN A 246 1.00 -7.13 29.50
N LEU A 247 1.25 -7.24 30.80
CA LEU A 247 2.21 -6.40 31.52
C LEU A 247 3.67 -6.68 31.12
N THR A 248 3.95 -7.93 30.74
CA THR A 248 5.30 -8.40 30.41
C THR A 248 5.59 -8.40 28.91
N PHE A 249 4.56 -8.27 28.08
CA PHE A 249 4.69 -8.15 26.63
C PHE A 249 5.19 -6.74 26.25
N LEU A 250 6.49 -6.53 26.43
CA LEU A 250 7.22 -5.34 26.00
C LEU A 250 7.82 -5.60 24.62
N GLY A 251 7.32 -4.91 23.59
CA GLY A 251 8.01 -4.83 22.29
C GLY A 251 7.35 -5.55 21.10
N GLY A 252 6.07 -5.92 21.15
CA GLY A 252 5.35 -6.34 19.95
C GLY A 252 4.63 -5.16 19.28
N ASP A 253 4.68 -5.08 17.95
CA ASP A 253 3.99 -4.11 17.09
C ASP A 253 2.44 -4.22 17.11
N GLN A 254 1.88 -4.91 18.11
CA GLN A 254 0.46 -5.25 18.26
C GLN A 254 -0.40 -4.08 18.79
N TRP A 255 0.06 -2.83 18.63
CA TRP A 255 -0.70 -1.64 19.03
C TRP A 255 -2.06 -1.53 18.32
N HIS A 256 -2.18 -2.09 17.12
CA HIS A 256 -3.40 -2.07 16.32
C HIS A 256 -4.56 -2.87 16.96
N GLU A 257 -4.26 -3.94 17.71
CA GLU A 257 -5.28 -4.76 18.39
C GLU A 257 -5.55 -4.35 19.85
N SER A 258 -4.85 -3.33 20.35
CA SER A 258 -4.93 -2.88 21.76
C SER A 258 -6.37 -2.60 22.23
N SER A 259 -7.19 -2.00 21.36
CA SER A 259 -8.59 -1.70 21.68
C SER A 259 -9.47 -2.95 21.76
N ALA A 260 -9.23 -3.96 20.91
CA ALA A 260 -9.95 -5.23 20.93
C ALA A 260 -9.56 -6.05 22.16
N ILE A 261 -8.26 -6.12 22.46
CA ILE A 261 -7.73 -6.77 23.66
C ILE A 261 -8.29 -6.13 24.93
N ALA A 262 -8.29 -4.80 25.02
CA ALA A 262 -8.85 -4.09 26.19
C ALA A 262 -10.35 -4.38 26.37
N LYS A 263 -11.12 -4.42 25.29
CA LYS A 263 -12.55 -4.80 25.33
C LYS A 263 -12.74 -6.24 25.79
N GLN A 264 -11.94 -7.18 25.29
CA GLN A 264 -12.04 -8.58 25.71
C GLN A 264 -11.67 -8.77 27.18
N LEU A 265 -10.60 -8.13 27.67
CA LEU A 265 -10.22 -8.18 29.08
C LEU A 265 -11.31 -7.60 29.98
N ALA A 266 -11.96 -6.50 29.57
CA ALA A 266 -13.10 -5.94 30.29
C ALA A 266 -14.31 -6.89 30.28
N ALA A 267 -14.59 -7.57 29.17
CA ALA A 267 -15.65 -8.56 29.06
C ALA A 267 -15.39 -9.79 29.95
N ASP A 268 -14.17 -10.32 29.94
CA ASP A 268 -13.73 -11.42 30.80
C ASP A 268 -13.89 -11.02 32.28
N ALA A 269 -13.44 -9.83 32.66
CA ALA A 269 -13.57 -9.30 34.02
C ALA A 269 -15.04 -9.16 34.46
N ALA A 270 -15.90 -8.62 33.59
CA ALA A 270 -17.32 -8.47 33.88
C ALA A 270 -18.06 -9.82 34.03
N SER A 271 -17.59 -10.85 33.31
CA SER A 271 -18.17 -12.20 33.38
C SER A 271 -17.68 -13.02 34.57
N LEU A 272 -16.42 -12.83 34.99
CA LEU A 272 -15.75 -13.73 35.94
C LEU A 272 -15.59 -13.16 37.35
N LEU A 273 -15.61 -11.83 37.49
CA LEU A 273 -15.47 -11.20 38.80
C LEU A 273 -16.84 -11.05 39.49
N PRO A 274 -16.89 -11.12 40.84
CA PRO A 274 -18.11 -10.89 41.58
C PRO A 274 -18.65 -9.49 41.24
N LYS A 275 -19.96 -9.39 40.95
CA LYS A 275 -20.61 -8.09 40.85
C LYS A 275 -20.55 -7.44 42.23
N VAL A 276 -19.90 -6.30 42.33
CA VAL A 276 -19.94 -5.48 43.55
C VAL A 276 -21.40 -5.07 43.74
N ALA A 277 -21.99 -5.55 44.84
CA ALA A 277 -23.36 -5.21 45.25
C ALA A 277 -23.43 -3.78 45.78
#